data_AF-A0A2G2FFT9-F1
#
_entry.id   AF-A0A2G2FFT9-F1
#
_cell.length_a   1.000
_cell.length_b   1.000
_cell.length_c   1.000
_cell.angle_alpha   90.00
_cell.angle_beta   90.00
_cell.angle_gamma   90.00
#
_symmetry.space_group_name_H-M   'P 1'
#
loop_
_entity.id
_entity.type
_entity.pdbx_description
1 polymer ?
#
loop_
_entity_poly.entity_id
_entity_poly.type
_entity_poly.pdbx_seq_one_letter_code
_entity_poly.pdbx_strand_id
1 'polypeptide(L)'
;MLSACTNNQKNENKNPKHHEEIVTRDKKNNHSKIEEQDNKLFQKEIDHQQHESLQNNFSHKGIIILDNSYEVDSALSYSLKELMNAYLKIVDALVGGDLSGTNNAVEMMIEKVNAVDSSSFNKKGKKTWVQHASLYSDKLTEMQHSETLAEKRSYFSHISEIMYCTVKSFELKDYLTLYAAYCPMAFDGKGAYWLVETEEIKNPYFGLKMLKCGEIKEKL
;
A
#
# COMPACT_ATOMS: atom_id res chain seq x y z
N MET A 1 -27.83 52.97 -43.46
CA MET A 1 -28.08 52.66 -44.88
C MET A 1 -26.74 52.44 -45.56
N LEU A 2 -26.72 51.40 -46.37
CA LEU A 2 -25.81 51.03 -47.45
C LEU A 2 -24.82 52.07 -47.99
N SER A 3 -23.64 51.52 -48.30
CA SER A 3 -22.87 51.69 -49.53
C SER A 3 -21.69 52.67 -49.58
N ALA A 4 -20.66 52.09 -50.20
CA ALA A 4 -19.77 52.65 -51.22
C ALA A 4 -18.33 52.95 -50.79
N CYS A 5 -17.47 52.20 -51.46
CA CYS A 5 -16.02 52.29 -51.54
C CYS A 5 -15.54 53.64 -52.07
N THR A 6 -14.38 54.10 -51.58
CA THR A 6 -13.44 54.86 -52.42
C THR A 6 -11.99 54.65 -51.96
N ASN A 7 -11.12 54.57 -52.97
CA ASN A 7 -9.67 54.36 -52.96
C ASN A 7 -8.86 55.23 -51.99
N ASN A 8 -7.73 54.70 -51.51
CA ASN A 8 -6.46 55.42 -51.64
C ASN A 8 -5.22 54.50 -51.61
N GLN A 9 -4.26 54.81 -52.50
CA GLN A 9 -2.87 54.34 -52.54
C GLN A 9 -2.11 54.86 -51.29
N LYS A 10 -1.00 54.35 -50.75
CA LYS A 10 0.17 53.53 -51.15
C LYS A 10 0.84 53.17 -49.81
N ASN A 11 1.45 51.99 -49.66
CA ASN A 11 2.70 51.87 -48.92
C ASN A 11 3.41 50.55 -49.23
N GLU A 12 4.72 50.68 -49.43
CA GLU A 12 5.67 49.65 -49.79
C GLU A 12 5.84 48.62 -48.67
N ASN A 13 5.97 47.32 -49.01
CA ASN A 13 7.13 46.55 -48.57
C ASN A 13 7.31 45.23 -49.33
N LYS A 14 8.57 44.87 -49.52
CA LYS A 14 9.08 43.71 -50.25
C LYS A 14 8.83 42.39 -49.49
N ASN A 15 8.53 41.32 -50.22
CA ASN A 15 9.03 39.96 -49.90
C ASN A 15 8.95 39.03 -51.13
N PRO A 16 10.02 38.33 -51.53
CA PRO A 16 9.94 37.21 -52.46
C PRO A 16 9.93 35.85 -51.74
N LYS A 17 9.10 34.97 -52.31
CA LYS A 17 8.94 33.52 -52.15
C LYS A 17 10.20 32.76 -51.69
N HIS A 18 10.03 31.85 -50.73
CA HIS A 18 10.92 30.71 -50.52
C HIS A 18 10.14 29.40 -50.52
N HIS A 19 10.69 28.45 -51.26
CA HIS A 19 10.24 27.08 -51.49
C HIS A 19 10.08 26.25 -50.20
N GLU A 20 9.05 25.40 -50.17
CA GLU A 20 8.88 24.30 -49.21
C GLU A 20 9.96 23.23 -49.40
N GLU A 21 10.76 22.99 -48.36
CA GLU A 21 11.46 21.72 -48.15
C GLU A 21 10.60 20.83 -47.24
N ILE A 22 10.21 19.67 -47.76
CA ILE A 22 9.57 18.60 -47.01
C ILE A 22 10.63 17.94 -46.11
N VAL A 23 10.59 18.23 -44.82
CA VAL A 23 11.32 17.46 -43.80
C VAL A 23 10.43 16.31 -43.34
N THR A 24 10.70 15.09 -43.81
CA THR A 24 10.15 13.88 -43.20
C THR A 24 10.78 13.71 -41.81
N ARG A 25 10.03 14.06 -40.76
CA ARG A 25 10.45 13.89 -39.36
C ARG A 25 9.94 12.55 -38.84
N ASP A 26 10.86 11.69 -38.45
CA ASP A 26 10.62 10.40 -37.80
C ASP A 26 9.68 10.54 -36.58
N LYS A 27 8.44 10.05 -36.73
CA LYS A 27 7.39 10.01 -35.69
C LYS A 27 7.26 8.63 -35.02
N LYS A 28 8.31 7.80 -34.99
CA LYS A 28 8.19 6.42 -34.45
C LYS A 28 8.74 6.19 -33.03
N ASN A 29 9.47 7.14 -32.44
CA ASN A 29 10.11 6.93 -31.11
C ASN A 29 9.47 7.68 -29.92
N ASN A 30 8.44 8.50 -30.15
CA ASN A 30 7.71 9.18 -29.07
C ASN A 30 6.38 8.50 -28.70
N HIS A 31 5.81 7.70 -29.60
CA HIS A 31 4.50 7.09 -29.33
C HIS A 31 4.59 5.99 -28.27
N SER A 32 5.65 5.17 -28.30
CA SER A 32 5.83 4.06 -27.35
C SER A 32 6.10 4.52 -25.92
N LYS A 33 6.84 5.63 -25.73
CA LYS A 33 7.12 6.17 -24.40
C LYS A 33 5.91 6.83 -23.75
N ILE A 34 5.05 7.44 -24.56
CA ILE A 34 3.78 8.02 -24.09
C ILE A 34 2.81 6.90 -23.71
N GLU A 35 2.68 5.86 -24.55
CA GLU A 35 1.85 4.68 -24.24
C GLU A 35 2.32 3.93 -22.99
N GLU A 36 3.63 3.80 -22.76
CA GLU A 36 4.20 3.16 -21.57
C GLU A 36 3.98 4.00 -20.30
N GLN A 37 4.06 5.33 -20.39
CA GLN A 37 3.75 6.23 -19.27
C GLN A 37 2.25 6.28 -18.97
N ASP A 38 1.40 6.33 -19.99
CA ASP A 38 -0.05 6.33 -19.84
C ASP A 38 -0.55 5.00 -19.26
N ASN A 39 0.03 3.86 -19.69
CA ASN A 39 -0.27 2.56 -19.09
C ASN A 39 0.18 2.47 -17.63
N LYS A 40 1.34 3.05 -17.28
CA LYS A 40 1.83 3.06 -15.90
C LYS A 40 0.98 3.98 -15.00
N LEU A 41 0.52 5.11 -15.52
CA LEU A 41 -0.39 6.02 -14.82
C LEU A 41 -1.77 5.38 -14.62
N PHE A 42 -2.31 4.73 -15.66
CA PHE A 42 -3.58 4.03 -15.60
C PHE A 42 -3.55 2.82 -14.67
N GLN A 43 -2.48 2.02 -14.70
CA GLN A 43 -2.28 0.92 -13.74
C GLN A 43 -2.20 1.45 -12.31
N LYS A 44 -1.50 2.57 -12.09
CA LYS A 44 -1.40 3.22 -10.78
C LYS A 44 -2.75 3.77 -10.30
N GLU A 45 -3.58 4.31 -11.20
CA GLU A 45 -4.94 4.74 -10.88
C GLU A 45 -5.86 3.56 -10.51
N ILE A 46 -5.74 2.43 -11.20
CA ILE A 46 -6.45 1.19 -10.86
C ILE A 46 -5.98 0.64 -9.51
N ASP A 47 -4.67 0.59 -9.27
CA ASP A 47 -4.09 0.14 -8.01
C ASP A 47 -4.59 1.04 -6.85
N HIS A 48 -4.61 2.36 -7.03
CA HIS A 48 -5.18 3.31 -6.07
C HIS A 48 -6.67 3.05 -5.77
N GLN A 49 -7.49 2.81 -6.79
CA GLN A 49 -8.91 2.52 -6.61
C GLN A 49 -9.16 1.18 -5.90
N GLN A 50 -8.34 0.16 -6.16
CA GLN A 50 -8.46 -1.13 -5.48
C GLN A 50 -8.06 -1.04 -4.00
N HIS A 51 -7.00 -0.30 -3.64
CA HIS A 51 -6.59 -0.12 -2.24
C HIS A 51 -7.60 0.65 -1.40
N GLU A 52 -8.28 1.65 -1.98
CA GLU A 52 -9.32 2.40 -1.27
C GLU A 52 -10.51 1.50 -0.89
N SER A 53 -10.86 0.53 -1.74
CA SER A 53 -11.99 -0.37 -1.50
C SER A 53 -11.79 -1.31 -0.30
N LEU A 54 -10.56 -1.77 -0.06
CA LEU A 54 -10.23 -2.65 1.07
C LEU A 54 -10.16 -1.88 2.39
N GLN A 55 -9.52 -0.70 2.38
CA GLN A 55 -9.42 0.18 3.55
C GLN A 55 -10.77 0.67 4.07
N ASN A 56 -11.78 0.80 3.20
CA ASN A 56 -13.12 1.20 3.61
C ASN A 56 -13.77 0.20 4.58
N ASN A 57 -13.27 -1.04 4.61
CA ASN A 57 -13.71 -2.10 5.51
C ASN A 57 -12.85 -2.20 6.78
N PHE A 58 -11.81 -1.37 6.92
CA PHE A 58 -11.01 -1.35 8.15
C PHE A 58 -11.79 -0.71 9.28
N SER A 59 -11.60 -1.28 10.47
CA SER A 59 -12.15 -0.74 11.71
C SER A 59 -11.56 0.64 12.02
N HIS A 60 -10.29 0.87 11.64
CA HIS A 60 -9.61 2.15 11.81
C HIS A 60 -9.48 2.93 10.50
N LYS A 61 -10.28 3.98 10.38
CA LYS A 61 -10.16 4.96 9.28
C LYS A 61 -9.07 5.97 9.64
N GLY A 62 -8.11 6.22 8.73
CA GLY A 62 -7.08 7.27 8.90
C GLY A 62 -5.64 6.79 9.14
N ILE A 63 -5.36 5.50 8.98
CA ILE A 63 -3.99 4.99 8.86
C ILE A 63 -3.42 5.51 7.53
N ILE A 64 -2.30 6.23 7.56
CA ILE A 64 -1.72 6.84 6.35
C ILE A 64 -1.25 5.74 5.38
N ILE A 65 -1.61 5.84 4.10
CA ILE A 65 -0.94 5.12 3.02
C ILE A 65 -0.27 6.13 2.10
N LEU A 66 0.95 5.83 1.65
CA LEU A 66 1.65 6.68 0.71
C LEU A 66 1.16 6.43 -0.73
N ASP A 67 0.70 7.48 -1.42
CA ASP A 67 0.24 7.40 -2.82
C ASP A 67 1.36 7.04 -3.82
N ASN A 68 2.61 7.27 -3.43
CA ASN A 68 3.78 6.76 -4.12
C ASN A 68 4.54 5.96 -3.08
N SER A 69 4.85 4.71 -3.42
CA SER A 69 5.71 3.88 -2.59
C SER A 69 6.98 4.62 -2.22
N TYR A 70 7.33 4.53 -0.94
CA TYR A 70 8.60 5.04 -0.44
C TYR A 70 9.66 3.98 -0.68
N GLU A 71 10.58 4.27 -1.60
CA GLU A 71 11.77 3.43 -1.80
C GLU A 71 12.60 3.40 -0.51
N VAL A 72 12.72 2.21 0.06
CA VAL A 72 13.54 1.95 1.25
C VAL A 72 14.92 1.47 0.82
N ASP A 73 15.97 1.92 1.52
CA ASP A 73 17.30 1.35 1.33
C ASP A 73 17.36 -0.10 1.87
N SER A 74 18.47 -0.80 1.61
CA SER A 74 18.63 -2.20 1.99
C SER A 74 18.57 -2.43 3.51
N ALA A 75 19.07 -1.49 4.32
CA ALA A 75 19.07 -1.63 5.78
C ALA A 75 17.66 -1.46 6.34
N LEU A 76 16.92 -0.48 5.84
CA LEU A 76 15.53 -0.24 6.22
C LEU A 76 14.61 -1.37 5.72
N SER A 77 14.82 -1.86 4.49
CA SER A 77 14.11 -3.03 3.97
C SER A 77 14.29 -4.26 4.87
N TYR A 78 15.53 -4.53 5.31
CA TYR A 78 15.80 -5.62 6.23
C TYR A 78 15.04 -5.48 7.55
N SER A 79 15.03 -4.28 8.16
CA SER A 79 14.31 -4.02 9.41
C SER A 79 12.80 -4.20 9.26
N LEU A 80 12.21 -3.75 8.14
CA LEU A 80 10.79 -3.93 7.85
C LEU A 80 10.44 -5.40 7.55
N LYS A 81 11.35 -6.16 6.92
CA LYS A 81 11.21 -7.61 6.75
C LYS A 81 11.21 -8.34 8.10
N GLU A 82 12.10 -7.94 9.01
CA GLU A 82 12.13 -8.53 10.35
C GLU A 82 10.86 -8.23 11.15
N LEU A 83 10.29 -7.04 10.98
CA LEU A 83 8.97 -6.70 11.52
C LEU A 83 7.87 -7.59 10.91
N MET A 84 7.87 -7.80 9.60
CA MET A 84 6.91 -8.68 8.93
C MET A 84 7.04 -10.14 9.40
N ASN A 85 8.26 -10.63 9.59
CA ASN A 85 8.51 -11.96 10.14
C ASN A 85 7.91 -12.11 11.56
N ALA A 86 8.03 -11.09 12.40
CA ALA A 86 7.42 -11.10 13.74
C ALA A 86 5.89 -11.08 13.67
N TYR A 87 5.30 -10.30 12.75
CA TYR A 87 3.87 -10.32 12.48
C TYR A 87 3.36 -11.71 12.05
N LEU A 88 4.07 -12.38 11.14
CA LEU A 88 3.69 -13.72 10.68
C LEU A 88 3.76 -14.76 11.80
N LYS A 89 4.70 -14.63 12.74
CA LYS A 89 4.72 -15.48 13.95
C LYS A 89 3.47 -15.32 14.81
N ILE A 90 2.91 -14.11 14.89
CA ILE A 90 1.63 -13.89 15.57
C ILE A 90 0.51 -14.61 14.80
N VAL A 91 0.48 -14.49 13.46
CA VAL A 91 -0.51 -15.19 12.61
C VAL A 91 -0.47 -16.70 12.89
N ASP A 92 0.71 -17.31 12.81
CA ASP A 92 0.88 -18.75 13.01
C ASP A 92 0.44 -19.22 14.41
N ALA A 93 0.83 -18.48 15.46
CA ALA A 93 0.45 -18.79 16.82
C ALA A 93 -1.08 -18.68 17.04
N LEU A 94 -1.72 -17.65 16.47
CA LEU A 94 -3.17 -17.46 16.53
C LEU A 94 -3.93 -18.54 15.76
N VAL A 95 -3.41 -18.98 14.60
CA VAL A 95 -3.94 -20.10 13.82
C VAL A 95 -3.90 -21.40 14.65
N GLY A 96 -2.77 -21.67 15.30
CA GLY A 96 -2.57 -22.83 16.17
C GLY A 96 -3.36 -22.76 17.48
N GLY A 97 -3.87 -21.58 17.87
CA GLY A 97 -4.48 -21.37 19.18
C GLY A 97 -3.47 -21.45 20.33
N ASP A 98 -2.22 -21.09 20.07
CA ASP A 98 -1.13 -21.10 21.05
C ASP A 98 -1.05 -19.74 21.76
N LEU A 99 -1.61 -19.64 22.96
CA LEU A 99 -1.62 -18.41 23.74
C LEU A 99 -0.20 -17.97 24.15
N SER A 100 0.65 -18.92 24.56
CA SER A 100 2.02 -18.60 24.98
C SER A 100 2.87 -18.19 23.80
N GLY A 101 2.77 -18.91 22.68
CA GLY A 101 3.43 -18.55 21.43
C GLY A 101 2.96 -17.19 20.91
N THR A 102 1.68 -16.87 21.06
CA THR A 102 1.14 -15.54 20.70
C THR A 102 1.79 -14.45 21.54
N ASN A 103 1.89 -14.61 22.86
CA ASN A 103 2.54 -13.62 23.73
C ASN A 103 4.00 -13.39 23.37
N ASN A 104 4.75 -14.47 23.14
CA ASN A 104 6.16 -14.37 22.75
C ASN A 104 6.31 -13.67 21.39
N ALA A 105 5.41 -13.94 20.43
CA ALA A 105 5.43 -13.29 19.12
C ALA A 105 5.03 -11.82 19.18
N VAL A 106 4.10 -11.43 20.05
CA VAL A 106 3.76 -10.02 20.31
C VAL A 106 4.95 -9.28 20.89
N GLU A 107 5.63 -9.84 21.89
CA GLU A 107 6.85 -9.25 22.47
C GLU A 107 7.95 -9.07 21.39
N MET A 108 8.21 -10.10 20.58
CA MET A 108 9.12 -9.98 19.44
C MET A 108 8.71 -8.86 18.48
N MET A 109 7.42 -8.74 18.16
CA MET A 109 6.95 -7.68 17.26
C MET A 109 7.14 -6.28 17.87
N ILE A 110 6.91 -6.11 19.18
CA ILE A 110 7.19 -4.85 19.90
C ILE A 110 8.67 -4.47 19.74
N GLU A 111 9.59 -5.41 19.97
CA GLU A 111 11.02 -5.17 19.78
C GLU A 111 11.35 -4.75 18.34
N LYS A 112 10.76 -5.42 17.34
CA LYS A 112 11.02 -5.10 15.93
C LYS A 112 10.45 -3.74 15.52
N VAL A 113 9.28 -3.34 16.02
CA VAL A 113 8.75 -1.98 15.80
C VAL A 113 9.72 -0.94 16.36
N ASN A 114 10.21 -1.14 17.58
CA ASN A 114 11.13 -0.21 18.24
C ASN A 114 12.51 -0.15 17.57
N ALA A 115 12.93 -1.22 16.91
CA ALA A 115 14.21 -1.31 16.21
C ALA A 115 14.22 -0.57 14.85
N VAL A 116 13.07 -0.29 14.25
CA VAL A 116 13.00 0.46 12.99
C VAL A 116 13.26 1.94 13.27
N ASP A 117 14.46 2.40 12.93
CA ASP A 117 14.87 3.78 13.15
C ASP A 117 14.12 4.77 12.24
N SER A 118 13.27 5.60 12.85
CA SER A 118 12.53 6.66 12.14
C SER A 118 13.44 7.68 11.42
N SER A 119 14.70 7.80 11.82
CA SER A 119 15.68 8.68 11.18
C SER A 119 16.11 8.18 9.80
N SER A 120 15.94 6.88 9.54
CA SER A 120 16.20 6.26 8.23
C SER A 120 15.15 6.64 7.16
N PHE A 121 14.08 7.33 7.55
CA PHE A 121 13.07 7.83 6.62
C PHE A 121 13.21 9.34 6.39
N ASN A 122 12.91 9.78 5.17
CA ASN A 122 12.83 11.20 4.83
C ASN A 122 11.36 11.70 4.78
N LYS A 123 11.16 12.99 5.06
CA LYS A 123 9.92 13.76 4.83
C LYS A 123 8.61 12.98 5.10
N LYS A 124 7.90 12.59 4.03
CA LYS A 124 6.59 11.91 4.06
C LYS A 124 6.74 10.49 4.64
N GLY A 125 7.79 9.76 4.28
CA GLY A 125 8.09 8.43 4.83
C GLY A 125 8.26 8.46 6.35
N LYS A 126 8.98 9.46 6.88
CA LYS A 126 9.17 9.61 8.33
C LYS A 126 7.85 9.87 9.04
N LYS A 127 7.03 10.78 8.52
CA LYS A 127 5.71 11.08 9.08
C LYS A 127 4.82 9.81 9.10
N THR A 128 4.80 9.05 8.02
CA THR A 128 4.03 7.81 7.91
C THR A 128 4.52 6.75 8.90
N TRP A 129 5.83 6.49 8.94
CA TRP A 129 6.39 5.50 9.85
C TRP A 129 6.13 5.86 11.31
N VAL A 130 6.31 7.13 11.70
CA VAL A 130 6.02 7.58 13.08
C VAL A 130 4.54 7.33 13.45
N GLN A 131 3.60 7.55 12.53
CA GLN A 131 2.20 7.24 12.79
C GLN A 131 1.99 5.72 12.96
N HIS A 132 2.53 4.90 12.07
CA HIS A 132 2.40 3.45 12.16
C HIS A 132 3.02 2.89 13.43
N ALA A 133 4.25 3.31 13.76
CA ALA A 133 4.95 2.90 14.97
C ALA A 133 4.15 3.23 16.24
N SER A 134 3.52 4.41 16.30
CA SER A 134 2.63 4.77 17.40
C SER A 134 1.43 3.83 17.49
N LEU A 135 0.74 3.58 16.37
CA LEU A 135 -0.43 2.69 16.34
C LEU A 135 -0.07 1.24 16.71
N TYR A 136 1.07 0.75 16.22
CA TYR A 136 1.59 -0.55 16.63
C TYR A 136 1.88 -0.60 18.11
N SER A 137 2.61 0.39 18.65
CA SER A 137 2.96 0.45 20.08
C SER A 137 1.70 0.36 20.94
N ASP A 138 0.67 1.13 20.60
CA ASP A 138 -0.60 1.13 21.33
C ASP A 138 -1.27 -0.25 21.27
N LYS A 139 -1.50 -0.80 20.06
CA LYS A 139 -2.28 -2.03 19.89
C LYS A 139 -1.52 -3.28 20.34
N LEU A 140 -0.21 -3.33 20.15
CA LEU A 140 0.62 -4.44 20.65
C LEU A 140 0.68 -4.44 22.18
N THR A 141 0.74 -3.27 22.82
CA THR A 141 0.69 -3.16 24.29
C THR A 141 -0.65 -3.66 24.84
N GLU A 142 -1.77 -3.26 24.22
CA GLU A 142 -3.10 -3.77 24.58
C GLU A 142 -3.20 -5.29 24.36
N MET A 143 -2.70 -5.78 23.22
CA MET A 143 -2.68 -7.22 22.92
C MET A 143 -1.83 -8.00 23.91
N GLN A 144 -0.67 -7.48 24.32
CA GLN A 144 0.22 -8.12 25.29
C GLN A 144 -0.46 -8.31 26.64
N HIS A 145 -1.19 -7.29 27.13
CA HIS A 145 -1.87 -7.33 28.43
C HIS A 145 -3.19 -8.10 28.44
N SER A 146 -3.75 -8.43 27.27
CA SER A 146 -4.96 -9.26 27.21
C SER A 146 -4.70 -10.71 27.61
N GLU A 147 -5.69 -11.36 28.23
CA GLU A 147 -5.51 -12.69 28.86
C GLU A 147 -5.92 -13.83 27.91
N THR A 148 -6.90 -13.58 27.04
CA THR A 148 -7.51 -14.63 26.23
C THR A 148 -7.13 -14.56 24.75
N LEU A 149 -7.18 -15.70 24.07
CA LEU A 149 -7.02 -15.74 22.60
C LEU A 149 -8.10 -14.93 21.87
N ALA A 150 -9.30 -14.84 22.42
CA ALA A 150 -10.39 -14.08 21.79
C ALA A 150 -10.07 -12.58 21.78
N GLU A 151 -9.62 -12.03 22.90
CA GLU A 151 -9.19 -10.63 23.00
C GLU A 151 -7.97 -10.37 22.12
N LYS A 152 -6.97 -11.26 22.15
CA LYS A 152 -5.76 -11.15 21.31
C LYS A 152 -6.11 -11.13 19.83
N ARG A 153 -7.05 -11.96 19.37
CA ARG A 153 -7.53 -11.93 17.97
C ARG A 153 -8.20 -10.60 17.63
N SER A 154 -8.98 -10.03 18.54
CA SER A 154 -9.58 -8.71 18.36
C SER A 154 -8.50 -7.64 18.15
N TYR A 155 -7.50 -7.56 19.02
CA TYR A 155 -6.39 -6.61 18.85
C TYR A 155 -5.54 -6.88 17.61
N PHE A 156 -5.32 -8.17 17.29
CA PHE A 156 -4.61 -8.57 16.08
C PHE A 156 -5.28 -8.04 14.81
N SER A 157 -6.61 -7.96 14.76
CA SER A 157 -7.30 -7.39 13.60
C SER A 157 -6.84 -5.96 13.31
N HIS A 158 -6.59 -5.14 14.32
CA HIS A 158 -6.07 -3.79 14.16
C HIS A 158 -4.59 -3.78 13.75
N ILE A 159 -3.78 -4.67 14.33
CA ILE A 159 -2.37 -4.84 13.95
C ILE A 159 -2.26 -5.24 12.48
N SER A 160 -3.16 -6.08 11.98
CA SER A 160 -3.20 -6.51 10.59
C SER A 160 -3.53 -5.37 9.61
N GLU A 161 -4.43 -4.46 9.99
CA GLU A 161 -4.75 -3.25 9.22
C GLU A 161 -3.52 -2.33 9.13
N ILE A 162 -2.83 -2.12 10.26
CA ILE A 162 -1.60 -1.31 10.29
C ILE A 162 -0.51 -1.97 9.43
N MET A 163 -0.38 -3.30 9.46
CA MET A 163 0.58 -4.04 8.63
C MET A 163 0.28 -3.94 7.15
N TYR A 164 -0.98 -4.06 6.75
CA TYR A 164 -1.38 -3.80 5.38
C TYR A 164 -0.93 -2.40 4.93
N CYS A 165 -1.25 -1.35 5.70
CA CYS A 165 -0.87 0.03 5.36
C CYS A 165 0.65 0.24 5.33
N THR A 166 1.38 -0.44 6.20
CA THR A 166 2.85 -0.42 6.24
C THR A 166 3.42 -1.02 4.95
N VAL A 167 2.96 -2.20 4.55
CA VAL A 167 3.39 -2.88 3.32
C VAL A 167 3.09 -2.02 2.09
N LYS A 168 1.89 -1.44 1.99
CA LYS A 168 1.52 -0.54 0.87
C LYS A 168 2.37 0.73 0.83
N SER A 169 2.74 1.28 1.99
CA SER A 169 3.50 2.53 2.06
C SER A 169 4.98 2.39 1.70
N PHE A 170 5.60 1.25 2.07
CA PHE A 170 7.06 1.08 2.00
C PHE A 170 7.51 0.00 1.00
N GLU A 171 6.62 -0.43 0.10
CA GLU A 171 6.90 -1.28 -1.07
C GLU A 171 7.80 -2.50 -0.78
N LEU A 172 7.41 -3.28 0.21
CA LEU A 172 8.12 -4.51 0.59
C LEU A 172 8.00 -5.65 -0.45
N LYS A 173 7.23 -5.43 -1.53
CA LYS A 173 6.90 -6.42 -2.57
C LYS A 173 8.13 -6.93 -3.34
N ASP A 174 9.20 -6.15 -3.39
CA ASP A 174 10.46 -6.56 -4.05
C ASP A 174 11.23 -7.59 -3.21
N TYR A 175 10.87 -7.76 -1.94
CA TYR A 175 11.57 -8.62 -0.99
C TYR A 175 10.72 -9.77 -0.45
N LEU A 176 9.39 -9.64 -0.53
CA LEU A 176 8.42 -10.59 0.00
C LEU A 176 7.24 -10.72 -0.97
N THR A 177 6.82 -11.95 -1.26
CA THR A 177 5.54 -12.19 -1.91
C THR A 177 4.48 -12.27 -0.83
N LEU A 178 3.58 -11.29 -0.78
CA LEU A 178 2.53 -11.20 0.23
C LEU A 178 1.14 -11.15 -0.43
N TYR A 179 0.16 -11.66 0.28
CA TYR A 179 -1.24 -11.60 -0.09
C TYR A 179 -2.06 -11.08 1.08
N ALA A 180 -3.05 -10.23 0.78
CA ALA A 180 -4.08 -9.87 1.75
C ALA A 180 -5.23 -10.88 1.67
N ALA A 181 -5.43 -11.62 2.74
CA ALA A 181 -6.56 -12.51 2.93
C ALA A 181 -7.68 -11.80 3.72
N TYR A 182 -8.93 -12.22 3.52
CA TYR A 182 -10.09 -11.66 4.20
C TYR A 182 -11.06 -12.74 4.64
N CYS A 183 -11.60 -12.61 5.85
CA CYS A 183 -12.65 -13.47 6.37
C CYS A 183 -13.88 -12.59 6.65
N PRO A 184 -15.00 -12.74 5.89
CA PRO A 184 -16.21 -11.94 6.12
C PRO A 184 -16.92 -12.30 7.44
N MET A 185 -16.68 -13.50 7.99
CA MET A 185 -17.36 -13.97 9.20
C MET A 185 -16.66 -13.55 10.51
N ALA A 186 -15.45 -12.97 10.44
CA ALA A 186 -14.74 -12.55 11.64
C ALA A 186 -15.54 -11.51 12.43
N PHE A 187 -15.49 -11.60 13.77
CA PHE A 187 -16.10 -10.63 14.70
C PHE A 187 -17.57 -10.34 14.41
N ASP A 188 -18.40 -11.39 14.41
CA ASP A 188 -19.86 -11.32 14.20
C ASP A 188 -20.24 -10.72 12.83
N GLY A 189 -19.51 -11.11 11.78
CA GLY A 189 -19.79 -10.68 10.41
C GLY A 189 -19.28 -9.29 10.05
N LYS A 190 -18.52 -8.63 10.93
CA LYS A 190 -17.80 -7.38 10.60
C LYS A 190 -16.69 -7.62 9.58
N GLY A 191 -16.12 -8.82 9.63
CA GLY A 191 -15.01 -9.26 8.81
C GLY A 191 -13.67 -8.68 9.22
N ALA A 192 -12.58 -9.29 8.74
CA ALA A 192 -11.22 -8.85 9.04
C ALA A 192 -10.21 -9.36 8.00
N TYR A 193 -9.16 -8.57 7.79
CA TYR A 193 -8.05 -8.86 6.88
C TYR A 193 -6.86 -9.47 7.61
N TRP A 194 -5.96 -10.16 6.92
CA TRP A 194 -4.62 -10.47 7.43
C TRP A 194 -3.68 -10.72 6.26
N LEU A 195 -2.37 -10.68 6.51
CA LEU A 195 -1.37 -10.94 5.47
C LEU A 195 -0.80 -12.35 5.59
N VAL A 196 -0.50 -12.95 4.44
CA VAL A 196 0.11 -14.29 4.30
C VAL A 196 1.15 -14.29 3.19
N GLU A 197 2.10 -15.22 3.25
CA GLU A 197 3.16 -15.38 2.23
C GLU A 197 2.76 -16.32 1.08
N THR A 198 1.67 -17.06 1.24
CA THR A 198 1.16 -18.00 0.24
C THR A 198 -0.35 -17.83 0.08
N GLU A 199 -0.92 -18.33 -1.00
CA GLU A 199 -2.38 -18.30 -1.20
C GLU A 199 -3.14 -19.30 -0.30
N GLU A 200 -2.44 -20.07 0.54
CA GLU A 200 -3.09 -21.00 1.47
C GLU A 200 -3.79 -20.24 2.62
N ILE A 201 -5.11 -20.38 2.69
CA ILE A 201 -5.92 -19.78 3.76
C ILE A 201 -5.78 -20.57 5.06
N LYS A 202 -5.15 -19.94 6.05
CA LYS A 202 -5.13 -20.33 7.46
C LYS A 202 -5.62 -19.16 8.31
N ASN A 203 -6.84 -19.25 8.81
CA ASN A 203 -7.55 -18.14 9.43
C ASN A 203 -7.11 -17.91 10.90
N PRO A 204 -6.43 -16.79 11.24
CA PRO A 204 -5.97 -16.52 12.60
C PRO A 204 -7.12 -16.14 13.56
N TYR A 205 -8.26 -15.68 13.04
CA TYR A 205 -9.42 -15.23 13.82
C TYR A 205 -10.28 -16.37 14.38
N PHE A 206 -10.30 -17.50 13.68
CA PHE A 206 -11.02 -18.69 14.14
C PHE A 206 -10.10 -19.87 14.49
N GLY A 207 -8.82 -19.80 14.09
CA GLY A 207 -7.87 -20.89 14.24
C GLY A 207 -8.42 -22.19 13.64
N LEU A 208 -8.19 -23.30 14.33
CA LEU A 208 -8.64 -24.63 13.89
C LEU A 208 -10.16 -24.76 13.71
N LYS A 209 -10.98 -23.90 14.34
CA LYS A 209 -12.45 -23.99 14.24
C LYS A 209 -12.97 -23.70 12.82
N MET A 210 -12.32 -22.75 12.13
CA MET A 210 -12.68 -22.37 10.76
C MET A 210 -11.41 -22.06 9.96
N LEU A 211 -10.45 -22.99 9.99
CA LEU A 211 -9.11 -22.80 9.45
C LEU A 211 -9.08 -22.28 8.01
N LYS A 212 -9.99 -22.78 7.17
CA LYS A 212 -10.09 -22.45 5.74
C LYS A 212 -11.09 -21.33 5.43
N CYS A 213 -11.65 -20.66 6.44
CA CYS A 213 -12.61 -19.58 6.19
C CYS A 213 -11.86 -18.31 5.76
N GLY A 214 -12.19 -17.82 4.57
CA GLY A 214 -11.63 -16.61 4.00
C GLY A 214 -11.18 -16.82 2.57
N GLU A 215 -10.68 -15.75 1.95
CA GLU A 215 -10.28 -15.72 0.55
C GLU A 215 -9.16 -14.69 0.34
N ILE A 216 -8.34 -14.90 -0.68
CA ILE A 216 -7.34 -13.93 -1.10
C ILE A 216 -8.04 -12.78 -1.83
N LYS A 217 -7.77 -11.55 -1.39
CA LYS A 217 -8.35 -10.32 -1.96
C LYS A 217 -7.38 -9.53 -2.80
N GLU A 218 -6.10 -9.56 -2.45
CA GLU A 218 -5.07 -8.77 -3.14
C GLU A 218 -3.73 -9.51 -3.06
N LYS A 219 -2.95 -9.42 -4.14
CA LYS A 219 -1.51 -9.68 -4.11
C LYS A 219 -0.79 -8.35 -3.92
N LEU A 220 0.05 -8.25 -2.88
CA LEU A 220 0.67 -7.00 -2.43
C LEU A 220 2.02 -6.71 -3.11
#